data_AF-A0A7C7EFB5-F1
#
_entry.id   AF-A0A7C7EFB5-F1
#
_cell.length_a   1.000
_cell.length_b   1.000
_cell.length_c   1.000
_cell.angle_alpha   90.00
_cell.angle_beta   90.00
_cell.angle_gamma   90.00
#
_symmetry.space_group_name_H-M   'P 1'
#
loop_
_entity.id
_entity.type
_entity.pdbx_description
1 polymer ?
#
loop_
_entity_poly.entity_id
_entity_poly.type
_entity_poly.pdbx_seq_one_letter_code
_entity_poly.pdbx_strand_id
1 'polypeptide(L)'
;MEKLQLEDFTKFKFLSGLKYSPNGDYAAFVVHRMDVEENKYLSNIWLLDIKSRKYFQLTSFNEERGFVWLDNENILFSGSRNPKDKEKAESGEEFTRYYKINIHGGEALEAFVIPKKVMNIEPIDENTFLLTARYNVNEKELEGLSEEEKQKELKKRKEEKDYKVLDEIPYWVNGAGFINKDRERLYLYRANENKLQPITDEYTDVSLFKLNRDKSKAVFIGRTYKDKMDLVSDVYIYDVASNEVKKINRDEDFSYRYADFLGDKIICTGTDMKKYGINENSKFYLLDVDSGEKKCITPDLDMSLGNSVGSDSRYGSGYSFKVEGDYLYFISTERYNAYLNRIDVNGKIEKVIASDGSVDMFDVKGENILFIGFRGLKLLELYEYKNGEEKQLTDFNEWVQKERKLSKPERVEVETRAGHVIDGWIMRPIDYEEGKKYPAILDIHGGPKTVYGEIYFHEMQYWATEGYFVFFCNPKGSDGRGNEFADIRGKYGTVDYEDIMKFTDYVLENYKDIDPSRVGVTGGSYGGFMTNWIIGHTDRFKAAVSQRSISNWTTEFGTTDIGYYFVPDQIGGTPWDNFEKYWEH
;
A
#
# COMPACT_ATOMS: atom_id res chain seq x y z
N MET A 1 -4.52 11.99 32.32
CA MET A 1 -3.75 11.57 31.13
C MET A 1 -2.29 11.78 31.39
N GLU A 2 -1.48 10.75 31.14
CA GLU A 2 -0.03 10.71 31.24
C GLU A 2 0.61 11.16 29.93
N LYS A 3 1.92 11.39 29.94
CA LYS A 3 2.70 11.65 28.72
C LYS A 3 2.89 10.36 27.92
N LEU A 4 2.83 10.43 26.60
CA LEU A 4 3.11 9.29 25.71
C LEU A 4 4.54 8.77 25.96
N GLN A 5 4.72 7.47 26.08
CA GLN A 5 6.04 6.86 26.20
C GLN A 5 6.46 6.23 24.86
N LEU A 6 7.76 6.09 24.61
CA LEU A 6 8.25 5.47 23.37
C LEU A 6 7.75 4.02 23.25
N GLU A 7 7.75 3.29 24.37
CA GLU A 7 7.32 1.89 24.45
C GLU A 7 5.81 1.73 24.23
N ASP A 8 5.01 2.80 24.29
CA ASP A 8 3.58 2.73 24.01
C ASP A 8 3.30 2.26 22.58
N PHE A 9 4.20 2.56 21.63
CA PHE A 9 4.14 2.06 20.25
C PHE A 9 4.04 0.53 20.19
N THR A 10 4.73 -0.18 21.10
CA THR A 10 4.76 -1.65 21.13
C THR A 10 3.42 -2.27 21.54
N LYS A 11 2.52 -1.46 22.12
CA LYS A 11 1.19 -1.89 22.56
C LYS A 11 0.11 -1.70 21.51
N PHE A 12 0.41 -0.98 20.42
CA PHE A 12 -0.56 -0.69 19.38
C PHE A 12 -1.08 -1.96 18.71
N LYS A 13 -2.35 -1.90 18.31
CA LYS A 13 -2.98 -2.89 17.45
C LYS A 13 -3.16 -2.29 16.07
N PHE A 14 -2.70 -3.00 15.04
CA PHE A 14 -2.90 -2.61 13.65
C PHE A 14 -3.97 -3.50 13.04
N LEU A 15 -4.90 -2.91 12.32
CA LEU A 15 -6.02 -3.63 11.71
C LEU A 15 -5.82 -3.67 10.20
N SER A 16 -6.08 -4.82 9.57
CA SER A 16 -6.00 -4.98 8.12
C SER A 16 -6.96 -6.04 7.58
N GLY A 17 -6.95 -6.31 6.26
CA GLY A 17 -7.59 -7.46 5.65
C GLY A 17 -9.11 -7.53 5.82
N LEU A 18 -9.79 -6.39 5.97
CA LEU A 18 -11.24 -6.33 6.18
C LEU A 18 -12.04 -6.90 5.00
N LYS A 19 -12.89 -7.89 5.27
CA LYS A 19 -13.80 -8.52 4.28
C LYS A 19 -15.12 -8.97 4.92
N TYR A 20 -16.24 -8.56 4.35
CA TYR A 20 -17.56 -9.13 4.61
C TYR A 20 -17.63 -10.60 4.21
N SER A 21 -18.45 -11.37 4.94
CA SER A 21 -18.89 -12.69 4.49
C SER A 21 -19.78 -12.55 3.23
N PRO A 22 -19.92 -13.62 2.42
CA PRO A 22 -20.70 -13.54 1.17
C PRO A 22 -22.15 -13.10 1.35
N ASN A 23 -22.80 -13.42 2.47
CA ASN A 23 -24.15 -12.94 2.83
C ASN A 23 -24.16 -11.57 3.52
N GLY A 24 -23.03 -11.08 4.04
CA GLY A 24 -22.94 -9.82 4.77
C GLY A 24 -23.37 -9.86 6.24
N ASP A 25 -23.67 -11.05 6.79
CA ASP A 25 -24.05 -11.20 8.21
C ASP A 25 -22.84 -11.08 9.16
N TYR A 26 -21.65 -11.36 8.63
CA TYR A 26 -20.37 -11.26 9.34
C TYR A 26 -19.37 -10.45 8.53
N ALA A 27 -18.32 -9.99 9.20
CA ALA A 27 -17.09 -9.55 8.55
C ALA A 27 -15.90 -10.15 9.30
N ALA A 28 -14.81 -10.41 8.59
CA ALA A 28 -13.54 -10.80 9.17
C ALA A 28 -12.49 -9.74 8.86
N PHE A 29 -11.49 -9.64 9.72
CA PHE A 29 -10.36 -8.72 9.58
C PHE A 29 -9.16 -9.30 10.35
N VAL A 30 -7.97 -8.78 10.11
CA VAL A 30 -6.74 -9.21 10.77
C VAL A 30 -6.34 -8.16 11.79
N VAL A 31 -5.96 -8.60 12.99
CA VAL A 31 -5.35 -7.76 14.01
C VAL A 31 -3.91 -8.18 14.22
N HIS A 32 -3.02 -7.21 14.15
CA HIS A 32 -1.59 -7.38 14.35
C HIS A 32 -1.16 -6.77 15.67
N ARG A 33 -0.25 -7.45 16.36
CA ARG A 33 0.44 -6.95 17.56
C ARG A 33 1.93 -7.21 17.45
N MET A 34 2.73 -6.41 18.13
CA MET A 34 4.17 -6.62 18.21
C MET A 34 4.48 -7.67 19.28
N ASP A 35 5.46 -8.52 18.97
CA ASP A 35 6.20 -9.35 19.92
C ASP A 35 7.61 -8.80 19.96
N VAL A 36 7.90 -8.05 21.03
CA VAL A 36 9.16 -7.32 21.19
C VAL A 36 10.31 -8.28 21.50
N GLU A 37 10.03 -9.38 22.21
CA GLU A 37 11.04 -10.37 22.59
C GLU A 37 11.54 -11.14 21.36
N GLU A 38 10.61 -11.55 20.49
CA GLU A 38 10.92 -12.27 19.25
C GLU A 38 11.13 -11.35 18.03
N ASN A 39 11.07 -10.03 18.23
CA ASN A 39 11.23 -9.00 17.20
C ASN A 39 10.39 -9.25 15.93
N LYS A 40 9.08 -9.49 16.11
CA LYS A 40 8.16 -9.79 14.99
C LYS A 40 6.74 -9.29 15.21
N TYR A 41 5.95 -9.28 14.15
CA TYR A 41 4.51 -9.07 14.21
C TYR A 41 3.74 -10.39 14.29
N LEU A 42 2.88 -10.48 15.30
CA LEU A 42 1.90 -11.55 15.50
C LEU A 42 0.57 -11.12 14.87
N SER A 43 -0.06 -12.02 14.12
CA SER A 43 -1.29 -11.72 13.36
C SER A 43 -2.35 -12.78 13.58
N ASN A 44 -3.59 -12.35 13.85
CA ASN A 44 -4.72 -13.25 14.04
C ASN A 44 -5.94 -12.72 13.29
N ILE A 45 -6.79 -13.63 12.82
CA ILE A 45 -8.07 -13.30 12.21
C ILE A 45 -9.09 -13.06 13.34
N TRP A 46 -9.86 -12.00 13.21
CA TRP A 46 -10.97 -11.61 14.06
C TRP A 46 -12.26 -11.63 13.26
N LEU A 47 -13.36 -11.96 13.93
CA LEU A 47 -14.69 -11.98 13.37
C LEU A 47 -15.54 -10.90 14.02
N LEU A 48 -16.32 -10.18 13.23
CA LEU A 48 -17.36 -9.23 13.62
C LEU A 48 -18.73 -9.78 13.19
N ASP A 49 -19.64 -9.91 14.15
CA ASP A 49 -21.07 -10.15 13.89
C ASP A 49 -21.74 -8.78 13.64
N ILE A 50 -22.27 -8.57 12.43
CA ILE A 50 -22.76 -7.26 11.99
C ILE A 50 -24.00 -6.83 12.79
N LYS A 51 -24.90 -7.77 13.10
CA LYS A 51 -26.16 -7.49 13.78
C LYS A 51 -25.95 -7.09 15.24
N SER A 52 -25.13 -7.85 15.96
CA SER A 52 -24.85 -7.62 17.38
C SER A 52 -23.72 -6.61 17.60
N ARG A 53 -22.92 -6.33 16.57
CA ARG A 53 -21.69 -5.52 16.62
C ARG A 53 -20.65 -6.06 17.62
N LYS A 54 -20.71 -7.35 17.92
CA LYS A 54 -19.71 -8.03 18.76
C LYS A 54 -18.61 -8.57 17.86
N TYR A 55 -17.37 -8.44 18.31
CA TYR A 55 -16.22 -9.05 17.66
C TYR A 55 -15.43 -9.93 18.61
N PHE A 56 -14.76 -10.95 18.07
CA PHE A 56 -13.91 -11.86 18.83
C PHE A 56 -12.78 -12.39 17.96
N GLN A 57 -11.69 -12.81 18.62
CA GLN A 57 -10.54 -13.42 17.96
C GLN A 57 -10.90 -14.84 17.51
N LEU A 58 -10.74 -15.13 16.22
CA LEU A 58 -11.10 -16.42 15.62
C LEU A 58 -9.89 -17.38 15.56
N THR A 59 -8.68 -16.89 15.30
CA THR A 59 -7.45 -17.70 15.25
C THR A 59 -6.45 -17.32 16.33
N SER A 60 -5.52 -18.21 16.68
CA SER A 60 -4.60 -18.02 17.81
C SER A 60 -3.14 -18.39 17.53
N PHE A 61 -2.79 -18.79 16.30
CA PHE A 61 -1.43 -19.24 15.98
C PHE A 61 -0.47 -18.10 15.64
N ASN A 62 -0.97 -16.87 15.56
CA ASN A 62 -0.18 -15.64 15.48
C ASN A 62 0.57 -15.41 14.16
N GLU A 63 0.26 -16.19 13.13
CA GLU A 63 0.85 -16.08 11.79
C GLU A 63 -0.21 -15.89 10.69
N GLU A 64 -1.49 -15.81 11.07
CA GLU A 64 -2.59 -15.70 10.11
C GLU A 64 -2.74 -14.25 9.62
N ARG A 65 -2.16 -13.97 8.45
CA ARG A 65 -2.07 -12.60 7.87
C ARG A 65 -3.01 -12.34 6.70
N GLY A 66 -3.60 -13.38 6.12
CA GLY A 66 -4.49 -13.27 4.97
C GLY A 66 -5.50 -14.40 4.94
N PHE A 67 -6.68 -14.12 4.41
CA PHE A 67 -7.78 -15.08 4.36
C PHE A 67 -8.75 -14.78 3.21
N VAL A 68 -9.57 -15.79 2.89
CA VAL A 68 -10.74 -15.68 2.02
C VAL A 68 -11.93 -16.43 2.61
N TRP A 69 -13.13 -15.95 2.31
CA TRP A 69 -14.36 -16.65 2.63
C TRP A 69 -14.61 -17.75 1.58
N LEU A 70 -14.78 -18.99 2.03
CA LEU A 70 -15.21 -20.10 1.16
C LEU A 70 -16.72 -20.07 0.94
N ASP A 71 -17.45 -19.76 2.00
CA ASP A 71 -18.90 -19.65 2.06
C ASP A 71 -19.31 -18.69 3.20
N ASN A 72 -20.56 -18.74 3.65
CA ASN A 72 -21.06 -17.84 4.70
C ASN A 72 -20.51 -18.13 6.10
N GLU A 73 -19.90 -19.30 6.30
CA GLU A 73 -19.50 -19.80 7.62
C GLU A 73 -18.04 -20.24 7.69
N ASN A 74 -17.38 -20.47 6.56
CA ASN A 74 -16.04 -21.03 6.51
C ASN A 74 -15.03 -20.06 5.90
N ILE A 75 -13.89 -19.94 6.58
CA ILE A 75 -12.75 -19.12 6.16
C ILE A 75 -11.56 -20.04 5.84
N LEU A 76 -10.90 -19.76 4.72
CA LEU A 76 -9.63 -20.36 4.31
C LEU A 76 -8.50 -19.35 4.56
N PHE A 77 -7.40 -19.81 5.17
CA PHE A 77 -6.22 -18.98 5.42
C PHE A 77 -4.95 -19.84 5.37
N SER A 78 -3.81 -19.22 5.09
CA SER A 78 -2.51 -19.88 5.14
C SER A 78 -1.92 -19.83 6.55
N GLY A 79 -1.10 -20.82 6.91
CA GLY A 79 -0.42 -20.85 8.20
C GLY A 79 0.63 -21.95 8.32
N SER A 80 1.53 -21.83 9.30
CA SER A 80 2.58 -22.81 9.57
C SER A 80 2.33 -23.53 10.90
N ARG A 81 1.30 -24.39 10.94
CA ARG A 81 0.93 -25.14 12.17
C ARG A 81 1.61 -26.51 12.28
N ASN A 82 2.25 -26.98 11.21
CA ASN A 82 2.91 -28.28 11.19
C ASN A 82 4.43 -28.11 11.39
N PRO A 83 5.03 -28.64 12.46
CA PRO A 83 6.46 -28.51 12.71
C PRO A 83 7.36 -29.00 11.57
N LYS A 84 6.90 -29.99 10.78
CA LYS A 84 7.64 -30.51 9.63
C LYS A 84 7.74 -29.53 8.47
N ASP A 85 6.89 -28.51 8.43
CA ASP A 85 6.92 -27.48 7.39
C ASP A 85 8.20 -26.64 7.51
N LYS A 86 8.70 -26.43 8.73
CA LYS A 86 9.95 -25.70 8.96
C LYS A 86 11.15 -26.43 8.33
N GLU A 87 11.26 -27.73 8.54
CA GLU A 87 12.33 -28.56 7.96
C GLU A 87 12.29 -28.55 6.42
N LYS A 88 11.09 -28.63 5.82
CA LYS A 88 10.91 -28.55 4.36
C LYS A 88 11.27 -27.19 3.79
N ALA A 89 10.88 -26.11 4.46
CA ALA A 89 11.24 -24.77 4.04
C ALA A 89 12.76 -24.56 4.11
N GLU A 90 13.41 -25.07 5.17
CA GLU A 90 14.87 -25.03 5.33
C GLU A 90 15.63 -25.87 4.29
N SER A 91 15.00 -26.92 3.73
CA SER A 91 15.58 -27.68 2.61
C SER A 91 15.45 -26.98 1.25
N GLY A 92 14.78 -25.83 1.18
CA GLY A 92 14.58 -25.07 -0.05
C GLY A 92 13.35 -25.52 -0.86
N GLU A 93 12.44 -26.29 -0.26
CA GLU A 93 11.14 -26.60 -0.89
C GLU A 93 10.18 -25.44 -0.66
N GLU A 94 9.50 -25.01 -1.73
CA GLU A 94 8.44 -24.02 -1.64
C GLU A 94 7.07 -24.68 -1.56
N PHE A 95 6.25 -24.21 -0.63
CA PHE A 95 4.86 -24.63 -0.50
C PHE A 95 4.06 -23.59 0.30
N THR A 96 2.75 -23.65 0.17
CA THR A 96 1.81 -22.91 1.00
C THR A 96 0.75 -23.86 1.51
N ARG A 97 0.64 -23.99 2.84
CA ARG A 97 -0.36 -24.83 3.50
C ARG A 97 -1.56 -23.99 3.91
N TYR A 98 -2.74 -24.49 3.60
CA TYR A 98 -4.01 -23.84 3.89
C TYR A 98 -4.81 -24.61 4.94
N TYR A 99 -5.49 -23.85 5.80
CA TYR A 99 -6.40 -24.34 6.81
C TYR A 99 -7.79 -23.74 6.61
N LYS A 100 -8.82 -24.51 6.96
CA LYS A 100 -10.23 -24.12 6.97
C LYS A 100 -10.70 -24.02 8.42
N ILE A 101 -11.42 -22.97 8.77
CA ILE A 101 -12.09 -22.81 10.07
C ILE A 101 -13.55 -22.39 9.88
N ASN A 102 -14.45 -22.93 10.69
CA ASN A 102 -15.85 -22.53 10.75
C ASN A 102 -16.03 -21.45 11.84
N ILE A 103 -16.78 -20.40 11.52
CA ILE A 103 -16.97 -19.24 12.42
C ILE A 103 -17.85 -19.52 13.65
N HIS A 104 -18.58 -20.63 13.66
CA HIS A 104 -19.46 -21.02 14.76
C HIS A 104 -18.79 -21.95 15.78
N GLY A 105 -17.55 -22.38 15.52
CA GLY A 105 -16.72 -23.12 16.48
C GLY A 105 -15.96 -24.29 15.87
N GLY A 106 -15.13 -24.92 16.71
CA GLY A 106 -14.16 -25.94 16.29
C GLY A 106 -12.75 -25.39 16.12
N GLU A 107 -11.80 -26.25 15.81
CA GLU A 107 -10.42 -25.87 15.47
C GLU A 107 -10.22 -25.79 13.96
N ALA A 108 -9.22 -25.01 13.52
CA ALA A 108 -8.84 -24.97 12.12
C ALA A 108 -8.27 -26.32 11.68
N LEU A 109 -8.81 -26.87 10.59
CA LEU A 109 -8.38 -28.13 9.99
C LEU A 109 -7.58 -27.86 8.73
N GLU A 110 -6.57 -28.68 8.46
CA GLU A 110 -5.84 -28.62 7.19
C GLU A 110 -6.80 -28.84 6.02
N ALA A 111 -6.75 -27.95 5.03
CA ALA A 111 -7.52 -28.06 3.80
C ALA A 111 -6.70 -28.74 2.71
N PHE A 112 -5.55 -28.15 2.36
CA PHE A 112 -4.65 -28.64 1.32
C PHE A 112 -3.28 -27.95 1.36
N VAL A 113 -2.34 -28.44 0.54
CA VAL A 113 -1.01 -27.86 0.35
C VAL A 113 -0.79 -27.60 -1.12
N ILE A 114 -0.39 -26.38 -1.46
CA ILE A 114 0.01 -26.01 -2.82
C ILE A 114 1.54 -26.02 -2.87
N PRO A 115 2.18 -26.71 -3.83
CA PRO A 115 3.63 -26.85 -3.91
C PRO A 115 4.33 -25.60 -4.48
N LYS A 116 3.85 -24.41 -4.09
CA LYS A 116 4.40 -23.10 -4.45
C LYS A 116 4.17 -22.09 -3.33
N LYS A 117 4.95 -21.01 -3.34
CA LYS A 117 4.66 -19.81 -2.54
C LYS A 117 3.51 -19.03 -3.19
N VAL A 118 2.32 -19.12 -2.60
CA VAL A 118 1.10 -18.46 -3.08
C VAL A 118 1.06 -17.03 -2.55
N MET A 119 0.76 -16.08 -3.43
CA MET A 119 0.71 -14.66 -3.13
C MET A 119 -0.73 -14.19 -2.90
N ASN A 120 -1.66 -14.59 -3.79
CA ASN A 120 -3.09 -14.32 -3.67
C ASN A 120 -3.90 -15.56 -4.06
N ILE A 121 -5.07 -15.75 -3.47
CA ILE A 121 -5.99 -16.86 -3.77
C ILE A 121 -7.43 -16.38 -3.66
N GLU A 122 -8.30 -16.79 -4.57
CA GLU A 122 -9.74 -16.57 -4.52
C GLU A 122 -10.49 -17.86 -4.88
N PRO A 123 -11.54 -18.25 -4.13
CA PRO A 123 -12.30 -19.46 -4.42
C PRO A 123 -13.24 -19.25 -5.61
N ILE A 124 -13.16 -20.13 -6.61
CA ILE A 124 -14.17 -20.27 -7.67
C ILE A 124 -15.36 -21.06 -7.12
N ASP A 125 -15.08 -22.22 -6.53
CA ASP A 125 -16.03 -23.09 -5.83
C ASP A 125 -15.37 -23.72 -4.60
N GLU A 126 -15.99 -24.75 -4.01
CA GLU A 126 -15.47 -25.43 -2.81
C GLU A 126 -14.08 -26.08 -3.02
N ASN A 127 -13.77 -26.53 -4.25
CA ASN A 127 -12.55 -27.27 -4.57
C ASN A 127 -11.67 -26.60 -5.62
N THR A 128 -12.16 -25.55 -6.30
CA THR A 128 -11.44 -24.85 -7.37
C THR A 128 -11.08 -23.44 -6.93
N PHE A 129 -9.81 -23.07 -7.11
CA PHE A 129 -9.25 -21.78 -6.71
C PHE A 129 -8.48 -21.13 -7.86
N LEU A 130 -8.64 -19.83 -8.02
CA LEU A 130 -7.77 -19.00 -8.86
C LEU A 130 -6.75 -18.32 -7.97
N LEU A 131 -5.46 -18.37 -8.33
CA LEU A 131 -4.40 -17.84 -7.48
C LEU A 131 -3.22 -17.30 -8.26
N THR A 132 -2.44 -16.43 -7.62
CA THR A 132 -1.09 -16.11 -8.08
C THR A 132 -0.05 -16.79 -7.19
N ALA A 133 1.02 -17.31 -7.80
CA ALA A 133 2.12 -17.93 -7.07
C ALA A 133 3.46 -17.61 -7.73
N ARG A 134 4.52 -17.59 -6.91
CA ARG A 134 5.90 -17.38 -7.38
C ARG A 134 6.29 -18.49 -8.35
N TYR A 135 6.91 -18.08 -9.45
CA TYR A 135 7.56 -18.94 -10.41
C TYR A 135 8.89 -18.30 -10.79
N ASN A 136 10.01 -19.03 -10.64
CA ASN A 136 11.31 -18.56 -11.10
C ASN A 136 11.68 -19.24 -12.41
N VAL A 137 11.92 -18.45 -13.47
CA VAL A 137 12.22 -18.95 -14.83
C VAL A 137 13.48 -19.82 -14.89
N ASN A 138 14.46 -19.57 -14.00
CA ASN A 138 15.72 -20.31 -13.99
C ASN A 138 15.69 -21.55 -13.09
N GLU A 139 14.69 -21.69 -12.21
CA GLU A 139 14.58 -22.81 -11.28
C GLU A 139 13.82 -23.97 -11.93
N LYS A 140 14.36 -25.20 -11.83
CA LYS A 140 13.64 -26.38 -12.28
C LYS A 140 12.51 -26.69 -11.30
N GLU A 141 11.28 -26.79 -11.80
CA GLU A 141 10.11 -27.20 -11.01
C GLU A 141 10.34 -28.56 -10.36
N LEU A 142 10.02 -28.65 -9.05
CA LEU A 142 10.16 -29.89 -8.29
C LEU A 142 8.95 -30.82 -8.48
N GLU A 143 7.80 -30.28 -8.87
CA GLU A 143 6.58 -31.05 -9.09
C GLU A 143 6.72 -31.99 -10.29
N GLY A 144 6.31 -33.24 -10.13
CA GLY A 144 6.41 -34.28 -11.16
C GLY A 144 7.78 -34.94 -11.32
N LEU A 145 8.81 -34.48 -10.58
CA LEU A 145 10.11 -35.14 -10.56
C LEU A 145 10.07 -36.44 -9.75
N SER A 146 10.91 -37.41 -10.11
CA SER A 146 11.21 -38.54 -9.23
C SER A 146 11.93 -38.07 -7.96
N GLU A 147 11.87 -38.85 -6.88
CA GLU A 147 12.52 -38.49 -5.62
C GLU A 147 14.04 -38.27 -5.80
N GLU A 148 14.70 -39.09 -6.62
CA GLU A 148 16.13 -38.93 -6.93
C GLU A 148 16.42 -37.60 -7.65
N GLU A 149 15.61 -37.23 -8.64
CA GLU A 149 15.75 -35.97 -9.36
C GLU A 149 15.46 -34.77 -8.47
N LYS A 150 14.44 -34.87 -7.60
CA LYS A 150 14.11 -33.84 -6.62
C LYS A 150 15.28 -33.60 -5.67
N GLN A 151 15.85 -34.66 -5.10
CA GLN A 151 17.01 -34.54 -4.21
C GLN A 151 18.24 -33.97 -4.93
N LYS A 152 18.46 -34.33 -6.19
CA LYS A 152 19.53 -33.76 -7.01
C LYS A 152 19.35 -32.26 -7.24
N GLU A 153 18.14 -31.82 -7.56
CA GLU A 153 17.82 -30.41 -7.76
C GLU A 153 17.94 -29.61 -6.45
N LEU A 154 17.40 -30.12 -5.35
CA LEU A 154 17.53 -29.48 -4.03
C LEU A 154 19.01 -29.36 -3.60
N LYS A 155 19.82 -30.39 -3.86
CA LYS A 155 21.27 -30.33 -3.62
C LYS A 155 21.93 -29.26 -4.47
N LYS A 156 21.61 -29.15 -5.76
CA LYS A 156 22.11 -28.11 -6.65
C LYS A 156 21.77 -26.71 -6.11
N ARG A 157 20.50 -26.46 -5.77
CA ARG A 157 20.05 -25.18 -5.17
C ARG A 157 20.83 -24.83 -3.91
N LYS A 158 21.13 -25.84 -3.07
CA LYS A 158 21.93 -25.67 -1.85
C LYS A 158 23.41 -25.38 -2.13
N GLU A 159 23.98 -25.93 -3.20
CA GLU A 159 25.35 -25.65 -3.64
C GLU A 159 25.47 -24.25 -4.28
N GLU A 160 24.42 -23.76 -4.92
CA GLU A 160 24.38 -22.44 -5.57
C GLU A 160 23.92 -21.30 -4.65
N LYS A 161 23.54 -21.59 -3.39
CA LYS A 161 22.98 -20.61 -2.44
C LYS A 161 23.90 -19.41 -2.16
N ASP A 162 25.20 -19.55 -2.40
CA ASP A 162 26.23 -18.57 -2.04
C ASP A 162 26.43 -17.48 -3.12
N TYR A 163 25.75 -17.58 -4.26
CA TYR A 163 25.79 -16.56 -5.31
C TYR A 163 24.42 -16.37 -6.00
N LYS A 164 24.27 -15.26 -6.73
CA LYS A 164 23.13 -15.01 -7.61
C LYS A 164 23.62 -14.54 -8.97
N VAL A 165 23.01 -15.05 -10.04
CA VAL A 165 23.19 -14.52 -11.39
C VAL A 165 22.09 -13.50 -11.61
N LEU A 166 22.48 -12.24 -11.84
CA LEU A 166 21.55 -11.12 -12.06
C LEU A 166 21.68 -10.69 -13.51
N ASP A 167 20.64 -10.91 -14.29
CA ASP A 167 20.62 -10.77 -15.76
C ASP A 167 19.32 -10.14 -16.29
N GLU A 168 18.47 -9.62 -15.39
CA GLU A 168 17.34 -8.77 -15.73
C GLU A 168 17.17 -7.60 -14.75
N ILE A 169 16.35 -6.62 -15.10
CA ILE A 169 15.92 -5.54 -14.21
C ILE A 169 14.38 -5.45 -14.15
N PRO A 170 13.80 -5.24 -12.96
CA PRO A 170 14.48 -5.20 -11.66
C PRO A 170 14.92 -6.61 -11.19
N TYR A 171 16.11 -6.72 -10.62
CA TYR A 171 16.61 -7.96 -10.03
C TYR A 171 16.35 -8.05 -8.52
N TRP A 172 15.93 -6.94 -7.90
CA TRP A 172 15.50 -6.86 -6.51
C TRP A 172 14.41 -5.81 -6.37
N VAL A 173 13.58 -5.94 -5.32
CA VAL A 173 12.53 -4.97 -4.97
C VAL A 173 12.51 -4.78 -3.45
N ASN A 174 12.36 -3.53 -3.02
CA ASN A 174 12.25 -3.19 -1.61
C ASN A 174 11.11 -3.97 -0.93
N GLY A 175 11.39 -4.58 0.23
CA GLY A 175 10.44 -5.43 0.96
C GLY A 175 10.31 -6.88 0.44
N ALA A 176 10.66 -7.16 -0.82
CA ALA A 176 10.65 -8.51 -1.39
C ALA A 176 12.03 -9.18 -1.41
N GLY A 177 13.11 -8.38 -1.52
CA GLY A 177 14.47 -8.88 -1.68
C GLY A 177 14.80 -9.13 -3.15
N PHE A 178 15.65 -10.11 -3.44
CA PHE A 178 16.01 -10.48 -4.81
C PHE A 178 14.87 -11.18 -5.52
N ILE A 179 14.47 -10.66 -6.68
CA ILE A 179 13.37 -11.17 -7.51
C ILE A 179 13.81 -11.49 -8.95
N ASN A 180 15.12 -11.56 -9.21
CA ASN A 180 15.64 -11.87 -10.55
C ASN A 180 15.00 -13.16 -11.09
N LYS A 181 14.30 -13.04 -12.22
CA LYS A 181 13.57 -14.10 -12.93
C LYS A 181 12.35 -14.64 -12.19
N ASP A 182 11.94 -14.00 -11.10
CA ASP A 182 10.66 -14.31 -10.45
C ASP A 182 9.52 -13.67 -11.22
N ARG A 183 8.43 -14.41 -11.36
CA ARG A 183 7.14 -13.96 -11.85
C ARG A 183 6.06 -14.42 -10.88
N GLU A 184 5.11 -13.55 -10.57
CA GLU A 184 3.84 -13.97 -10.00
C GLU A 184 2.94 -14.46 -11.14
N ARG A 185 2.84 -15.77 -11.34
CA ARG A 185 2.01 -16.35 -12.41
C ARG A 185 0.62 -16.66 -11.92
N LEU A 186 -0.37 -16.64 -12.82
CA LEU A 186 -1.74 -17.03 -12.54
C LEU A 186 -1.92 -18.55 -12.72
N TYR A 187 -2.61 -19.18 -11.77
CA TYR A 187 -2.87 -20.62 -11.75
C TYR A 187 -4.32 -20.94 -11.40
N LEU A 188 -4.83 -22.02 -11.99
CA LEU A 188 -6.05 -22.70 -11.55
C LEU A 188 -5.66 -23.90 -10.70
N TYR A 189 -6.06 -23.93 -9.43
CA TYR A 189 -5.83 -25.04 -8.52
C TYR A 189 -7.12 -25.82 -8.27
N ARG A 190 -7.07 -27.14 -8.47
CA ARG A 190 -8.16 -28.08 -8.15
C ARG A 190 -7.73 -28.95 -6.97
N ALA A 191 -8.28 -28.67 -5.78
CA ALA A 191 -7.87 -29.27 -4.52
C ALA A 191 -8.18 -30.77 -4.43
N ASN A 192 -9.32 -31.19 -4.97
CA ASN A 192 -9.74 -32.60 -5.04
C ASN A 192 -8.81 -33.48 -5.90
N GLU A 193 -8.21 -32.90 -6.94
CA GLU A 193 -7.23 -33.55 -7.82
C GLU A 193 -5.78 -33.32 -7.36
N ASN A 194 -5.59 -32.41 -6.39
CA ASN A 194 -4.31 -31.81 -6.06
C ASN A 194 -3.53 -31.35 -7.31
N LYS A 195 -4.22 -30.66 -8.22
CA LYS A 195 -3.68 -30.27 -9.52
C LYS A 195 -3.55 -28.77 -9.64
N LEU A 196 -2.32 -28.29 -9.83
CA LEU A 196 -2.00 -26.88 -10.07
C LEU A 196 -1.72 -26.65 -11.55
N GLN A 197 -2.58 -25.89 -12.23
CA GLN A 197 -2.49 -25.64 -13.66
C GLN A 197 -2.08 -24.19 -13.94
N PRO A 198 -0.93 -23.93 -14.59
CA PRO A 198 -0.57 -22.58 -15.01
C PRO A 198 -1.54 -22.05 -16.07
N ILE A 199 -1.96 -20.79 -15.92
CA ILE A 199 -2.81 -20.07 -16.86
C ILE A 199 -1.96 -19.13 -17.73
N THR A 200 -1.04 -18.38 -17.13
CA THR A 200 -0.11 -17.52 -17.85
C THR A 200 1.17 -18.25 -18.23
N ASP A 201 1.91 -17.75 -19.23
CA ASP A 201 3.22 -18.26 -19.59
C ASP A 201 4.29 -17.96 -18.52
N GLU A 202 5.51 -18.44 -18.75
CA GLU A 202 6.62 -18.38 -17.80
C GLU A 202 7.20 -16.96 -17.58
N TYR A 203 6.95 -16.02 -18.49
CA TYR A 203 7.51 -14.66 -18.46
C TYR A 203 6.50 -13.59 -18.03
N THR A 204 5.23 -13.95 -17.90
CA THR A 204 4.16 -13.02 -17.53
C THR A 204 4.05 -12.90 -16.01
N ASP A 205 4.34 -11.71 -15.51
CA ASP A 205 4.12 -11.27 -14.13
C ASP A 205 2.72 -10.67 -13.98
N VAL A 206 1.92 -11.20 -13.06
CA VAL A 206 0.52 -10.83 -12.83
C VAL A 206 0.43 -9.99 -11.57
N SER A 207 0.05 -8.72 -11.73
CA SER A 207 -0.02 -7.74 -10.64
C SER A 207 -1.39 -7.65 -9.95
N LEU A 208 -2.44 -8.15 -10.60
CA LEU A 208 -3.82 -8.10 -10.10
C LEU A 208 -4.66 -9.14 -10.84
N PHE A 209 -5.60 -9.79 -10.16
CA PHE A 209 -6.75 -10.44 -10.80
C PHE A 209 -8.05 -10.20 -10.03
N LYS A 210 -9.19 -10.29 -10.73
CA LYS A 210 -10.55 -10.21 -10.17
C LYS A 210 -11.45 -11.22 -10.87
N LEU A 211 -12.26 -11.94 -10.10
CA LEU A 211 -13.31 -12.83 -10.62
C LEU A 211 -14.57 -12.01 -10.90
N ASN A 212 -15.30 -12.36 -11.96
CA ASN A 212 -16.65 -11.85 -12.17
C ASN A 212 -17.65 -12.47 -11.15
N ARG A 213 -18.87 -11.97 -11.12
CA ARG A 213 -19.87 -12.33 -10.09
C ARG A 213 -20.19 -13.82 -10.00
N ASP A 214 -20.29 -14.51 -11.14
CA ASP A 214 -20.56 -15.95 -11.20
C ASP A 214 -19.28 -16.81 -11.19
N LYS A 215 -18.12 -16.16 -11.13
CA LYS A 215 -16.79 -16.77 -11.08
C LYS A 215 -16.44 -17.62 -12.30
N SER A 216 -17.13 -17.44 -13.42
CA SER A 216 -16.82 -18.10 -14.70
C SER A 216 -15.66 -17.45 -15.45
N LYS A 217 -15.35 -16.19 -15.14
CA LYS A 217 -14.28 -15.42 -15.78
C LYS A 217 -13.45 -14.65 -14.77
N ALA A 218 -12.19 -14.43 -15.11
CA ALA A 218 -11.32 -13.52 -14.40
C ALA A 218 -10.78 -12.44 -15.33
N VAL A 219 -10.63 -11.22 -14.83
CA VAL A 219 -9.81 -10.17 -15.45
C VAL A 219 -8.51 -10.07 -14.69
N PHE A 220 -7.39 -9.91 -15.39
CA PHE A 220 -6.09 -9.73 -14.74
C PHE A 220 -5.19 -8.74 -15.50
N ILE A 221 -4.27 -8.11 -14.77
CA ILE A 221 -3.25 -7.20 -15.33
C ILE A 221 -1.90 -7.90 -15.32
N GLY A 222 -1.29 -8.03 -16.50
CA GLY A 222 -0.03 -8.72 -16.71
C GLY A 222 1.05 -7.87 -17.37
N ARG A 223 2.31 -8.21 -17.13
CA ARG A 223 3.49 -7.70 -17.84
C ARG A 223 4.35 -8.87 -18.27
N THR A 224 4.65 -8.97 -19.56
CA THR A 224 5.52 -10.02 -20.10
C THR A 224 6.90 -9.45 -20.40
N TYR A 225 7.95 -9.95 -19.76
CA TYR A 225 9.31 -9.47 -19.98
C TYR A 225 10.37 -10.54 -19.73
N LYS A 226 11.52 -10.39 -20.41
CA LYS A 226 12.69 -11.30 -20.30
C LYS A 226 13.89 -10.63 -19.67
N ASP A 227 14.16 -9.37 -20.01
CA ASP A 227 15.39 -8.68 -19.61
C ASP A 227 15.09 -7.41 -18.81
N LYS A 228 14.12 -6.61 -19.24
CA LYS A 228 13.72 -5.37 -18.57
C LYS A 228 12.21 -5.33 -18.43
N MET A 229 11.72 -5.14 -17.21
CA MET A 229 10.31 -4.91 -16.96
C MET A 229 9.88 -3.54 -17.49
N ASP A 230 8.86 -3.54 -18.34
CA ASP A 230 8.25 -2.32 -18.85
C ASP A 230 7.26 -1.72 -17.83
N LEU A 231 7.03 -0.41 -17.92
CA LEU A 231 6.02 0.30 -17.13
C LEU A 231 4.61 0.14 -17.69
N VAL A 232 4.49 -0.16 -18.98
CA VAL A 232 3.21 -0.49 -19.62
C VAL A 232 2.74 -1.88 -19.19
N SER A 233 1.44 -2.12 -19.29
CA SER A 233 0.84 -3.39 -18.92
C SER A 233 -0.34 -3.71 -19.82
N ASP A 234 -0.76 -4.96 -19.78
CA ASP A 234 -1.89 -5.47 -20.55
C ASP A 234 -2.99 -5.99 -19.63
N VAL A 235 -4.23 -5.91 -20.11
CA VAL A 235 -5.42 -6.45 -19.45
C VAL A 235 -5.89 -7.67 -20.23
N TYR A 236 -6.14 -8.76 -19.50
CA TYR A 236 -6.54 -10.05 -20.05
C TYR A 236 -7.85 -10.54 -19.42
N ILE A 237 -8.65 -11.29 -20.18
CA ILE A 237 -9.71 -12.17 -19.65
C ILE A 237 -9.21 -13.61 -19.66
N TYR A 238 -9.46 -14.32 -18.57
CA TYR A 238 -9.40 -15.77 -18.47
C TYR A 238 -10.81 -16.34 -18.36
N ASP A 239 -11.17 -17.30 -19.22
CA ASP A 239 -12.40 -18.09 -19.12
C ASP A 239 -12.10 -19.42 -18.43
N VAL A 240 -12.78 -19.68 -17.31
CA VAL A 240 -12.52 -20.85 -16.46
C VAL A 240 -12.94 -22.15 -17.15
N ALA A 241 -14.02 -22.13 -17.93
CA ALA A 241 -14.60 -23.32 -18.52
C ALA A 241 -13.82 -23.78 -19.76
N SER A 242 -13.52 -22.86 -20.68
CA SER A 242 -12.71 -23.16 -21.87
C SER A 242 -11.21 -23.22 -21.57
N ASN A 243 -10.78 -22.68 -20.43
CA ASN A 243 -9.38 -22.49 -20.08
C ASN A 243 -8.62 -21.65 -21.11
N GLU A 244 -9.27 -20.60 -21.62
CA GLU A 244 -8.70 -19.68 -22.61
C GLU A 244 -8.33 -18.34 -21.99
N VAL A 245 -7.20 -17.78 -22.43
CA VAL A 245 -6.74 -16.44 -22.06
C VAL A 245 -6.77 -15.55 -23.30
N LYS A 246 -7.37 -14.36 -23.19
CA LYS A 246 -7.45 -13.36 -24.26
C LYS A 246 -6.96 -12.01 -23.74
N LYS A 247 -5.96 -11.42 -24.41
CA LYS A 247 -5.61 -9.99 -24.25
C LYS A 247 -6.77 -9.13 -24.79
N ILE A 248 -7.20 -8.15 -24.00
CA ILE A 248 -8.35 -7.29 -24.31
C ILE A 248 -7.89 -5.99 -24.97
N ASN A 249 -6.90 -5.33 -24.37
CA ASN A 249 -6.49 -3.98 -24.76
C ASN A 249 -5.70 -3.99 -26.07
N ARG A 250 -5.80 -2.90 -26.83
CA ARG A 250 -5.12 -2.71 -28.14
C ARG A 250 -3.94 -1.74 -28.06
N ASP A 251 -3.96 -0.86 -27.08
CA ASP A 251 -2.91 0.11 -26.80
C ASP A 251 -1.69 -0.58 -26.19
N GLU A 252 -0.51 -0.10 -26.57
CA GLU A 252 0.79 -0.65 -26.14
C GLU A 252 1.56 0.35 -25.25
N ASP A 253 1.06 1.59 -25.11
CA ASP A 253 1.72 2.71 -24.43
C ASP A 253 1.02 3.12 -23.13
N PHE A 254 0.39 2.16 -22.43
CA PHE A 254 -0.48 2.45 -21.29
C PHE A 254 -0.14 1.62 -20.06
N SER A 255 -0.17 2.26 -18.89
CA SER A 255 0.04 1.61 -17.60
C SER A 255 -1.29 1.43 -16.89
N TYR A 256 -1.85 0.22 -16.94
CA TYR A 256 -3.03 -0.15 -16.16
C TYR A 256 -2.65 -0.38 -14.70
N ARG A 257 -3.44 0.21 -13.79
CA ARG A 257 -3.24 0.17 -12.33
C ARG A 257 -4.32 -0.66 -11.62
N TYR A 258 -5.53 -0.70 -12.16
CA TYR A 258 -6.65 -1.51 -11.65
C TYR A 258 -7.55 -1.97 -12.79
N ALA A 259 -8.17 -3.14 -12.65
CA ALA A 259 -9.21 -3.65 -13.55
C ALA A 259 -10.17 -4.57 -12.80
N ASP A 260 -11.47 -4.45 -13.07
CA ASP A 260 -12.54 -5.26 -12.47
C ASP A 260 -13.78 -5.30 -13.38
N PHE A 261 -14.69 -6.23 -13.14
CA PHE A 261 -15.95 -6.33 -13.86
C PHE A 261 -16.97 -5.32 -13.30
N LEU A 262 -17.55 -4.48 -14.15
CA LEU A 262 -18.67 -3.62 -13.81
C LEU A 262 -19.82 -3.89 -14.79
N GLY A 263 -20.74 -4.77 -14.37
CA GLY A 263 -21.74 -5.34 -15.27
C GLY A 263 -21.10 -6.26 -16.32
N ASP A 264 -21.35 -5.99 -17.59
CA ASP A 264 -20.80 -6.71 -18.75
C ASP A 264 -19.47 -6.14 -19.26
N LYS A 265 -19.01 -5.00 -18.70
CA LYS A 265 -17.78 -4.32 -19.09
C LYS A 265 -16.68 -4.52 -18.07
N ILE A 266 -15.45 -4.20 -18.49
CA ILE A 266 -14.33 -4.04 -17.58
C ILE A 266 -14.14 -2.55 -17.28
N ILE A 267 -14.22 -2.18 -16.01
CA ILE A 267 -13.78 -0.86 -15.55
C ILE A 267 -12.31 -0.96 -15.18
N CYS A 268 -11.49 -0.01 -15.64
CA CYS A 268 -10.08 0.03 -15.33
C CYS A 268 -9.57 1.44 -15.06
N THR A 269 -8.42 1.52 -14.39
CA THR A 269 -7.69 2.76 -14.14
C THR A 269 -6.29 2.69 -14.71
N GLY A 270 -5.78 3.83 -15.17
CA GLY A 270 -4.40 3.94 -15.64
C GLY A 270 -4.09 5.28 -16.30
N THR A 271 -2.88 5.37 -16.85
CA THR A 271 -2.36 6.55 -17.54
C THR A 271 -1.38 6.14 -18.65
N ASP A 272 -1.24 6.99 -19.68
CA ASP A 272 -0.19 6.87 -20.69
C ASP A 272 1.14 7.51 -20.26
N MET A 273 1.15 8.18 -19.09
CA MET A 273 2.31 8.81 -18.45
C MET A 273 2.93 9.94 -19.28
N LYS A 274 2.26 10.43 -20.33
CA LYS A 274 2.89 11.34 -21.31
C LYS A 274 3.04 12.75 -20.80
N LYS A 275 2.05 13.26 -20.04
CA LYS A 275 2.02 14.67 -19.64
C LYS A 275 2.77 14.89 -18.34
N TYR A 276 2.49 14.06 -17.33
CA TYR A 276 3.03 14.21 -15.98
C TYR A 276 3.93 13.04 -15.54
N GLY A 277 4.36 12.21 -16.48
CA GLY A 277 5.31 11.14 -16.22
C GLY A 277 4.69 9.97 -15.46
N ILE A 278 5.53 9.20 -14.77
CA ILE A 278 5.10 7.98 -14.08
C ILE A 278 4.15 8.26 -12.90
N ASN A 279 4.18 9.49 -12.40
CA ASN A 279 3.36 9.99 -11.29
C ASN A 279 2.05 10.63 -11.77
N GLU A 280 1.69 10.54 -13.05
CA GLU A 280 0.42 11.05 -13.56
C GLU A 280 -0.79 10.37 -12.90
N ASN A 281 -1.75 11.18 -12.44
CA ASN A 281 -3.02 10.70 -11.89
C ASN A 281 -3.75 9.84 -12.90
N SER A 282 -4.17 8.66 -12.47
CA SER A 282 -4.93 7.73 -13.30
C SER A 282 -6.35 8.25 -13.54
N LYS A 283 -6.90 7.91 -14.70
CA LYS A 283 -8.31 8.15 -15.04
C LYS A 283 -9.08 6.83 -15.07
N PHE A 284 -10.41 6.89 -15.08
CA PHE A 284 -11.27 5.73 -15.27
C PHE A 284 -11.61 5.52 -16.75
N TYR A 285 -11.59 4.26 -17.15
CA TYR A 285 -11.92 3.82 -18.49
C TYR A 285 -12.86 2.62 -18.43
N LEU A 286 -13.65 2.45 -19.49
CA LEU A 286 -14.33 1.21 -19.78
C LEU A 286 -13.63 0.52 -20.95
N LEU A 287 -13.35 -0.75 -20.77
CA LEU A 287 -12.86 -1.67 -21.80
C LEU A 287 -14.00 -2.58 -22.23
N ASP A 288 -14.25 -2.60 -23.53
CA ASP A 288 -15.15 -3.57 -24.16
C ASP A 288 -14.41 -4.89 -24.40
N VAL A 289 -14.95 -6.00 -23.90
CA VAL A 289 -14.27 -7.30 -23.90
C VAL A 289 -14.13 -7.91 -25.31
N ASP A 290 -15.10 -7.62 -26.19
CA ASP A 290 -15.15 -8.22 -27.52
C ASP A 290 -14.25 -7.46 -28.49
N SER A 291 -14.45 -6.15 -28.58
CA SER A 291 -13.71 -5.27 -29.48
C SER A 291 -12.34 -4.88 -28.94
N GLY A 292 -12.15 -4.79 -27.61
CA GLY A 292 -10.96 -4.19 -27.01
C GLY A 292 -10.93 -2.67 -27.08
N GLU A 293 -12.06 -2.01 -27.38
CA GLU A 293 -12.15 -0.56 -27.37
C GLU A 293 -12.04 -0.02 -25.93
N LYS A 294 -11.13 0.94 -25.72
CA LYS A 294 -10.94 1.66 -24.46
C LYS A 294 -11.58 3.04 -24.55
N LYS A 295 -12.56 3.31 -23.69
CA LYS A 295 -13.22 4.62 -23.58
C LYS A 295 -12.93 5.27 -22.23
N CYS A 296 -12.32 6.46 -22.23
CA CYS A 296 -12.20 7.27 -21.02
C CYS A 296 -13.58 7.79 -20.60
N ILE A 297 -13.97 7.53 -19.35
CA ILE A 297 -15.26 8.00 -18.80
C ILE A 297 -15.08 9.19 -17.84
N THR A 298 -13.84 9.56 -17.51
CA THR A 298 -13.51 10.69 -16.64
C THR A 298 -12.39 11.56 -17.23
N PRO A 299 -12.59 12.23 -18.37
CA PRO A 299 -11.54 12.99 -19.05
C PRO A 299 -10.98 14.15 -18.23
N ASP A 300 -11.80 14.76 -17.38
CA ASP A 300 -11.46 15.92 -16.55
C ASP A 300 -11.01 15.55 -15.13
N LEU A 301 -10.93 14.25 -14.81
CA LEU A 301 -10.49 13.82 -13.48
C LEU A 301 -9.01 14.10 -13.30
N ASP A 302 -8.71 14.85 -12.24
CA ASP A 302 -7.36 15.09 -11.74
C ASP A 302 -7.31 14.82 -10.24
N MET A 303 -7.60 13.56 -9.88
CA MET A 303 -7.71 13.09 -8.50
C MET A 303 -6.67 12.00 -8.23
N SER A 304 -6.11 12.01 -7.04
CA SER A 304 -5.14 11.03 -6.59
C SER A 304 -5.85 9.78 -6.09
N LEU A 305 -5.84 8.71 -6.89
CA LEU A 305 -6.47 7.45 -6.52
C LEU A 305 -5.62 6.69 -5.49
N GLY A 306 -6.27 6.14 -4.47
CA GLY A 306 -5.63 5.51 -3.32
C GLY A 306 -5.40 6.47 -2.14
N ASN A 307 -4.84 5.93 -1.05
CA ASN A 307 -4.48 6.68 0.14
C ASN A 307 -2.96 6.97 0.17
N SER A 308 -2.59 8.24 0.15
CA SER A 308 -1.21 8.73 0.28
C SER A 308 -1.01 9.62 1.51
N VAL A 309 -1.97 9.65 2.44
CA VAL A 309 -1.85 10.37 3.72
C VAL A 309 -0.90 9.62 4.65
N GLY A 310 0.25 10.20 4.98
CA GLY A 310 1.33 9.59 5.75
C GLY A 310 1.02 9.38 7.24
N SER A 311 1.40 8.20 7.76
CA SER A 311 1.41 7.84 9.19
C SER A 311 2.39 6.69 9.37
N ASP A 312 3.08 6.67 10.51
CA ASP A 312 3.98 5.61 10.98
C ASP A 312 3.24 4.48 11.74
N SER A 313 1.92 4.59 11.88
CA SER A 313 1.11 3.74 12.74
C SER A 313 0.17 2.82 11.94
N ARG A 314 0.73 2.13 10.93
CA ARG A 314 0.00 1.22 10.02
C ARG A 314 0.73 -0.10 9.81
N TYR A 315 -0.03 -1.18 9.64
CA TYR A 315 0.51 -2.47 9.22
C TYR A 315 -0.56 -3.33 8.55
N GLY A 316 -0.21 -3.96 7.44
CA GLY A 316 -1.12 -4.74 6.59
C GLY A 316 -1.84 -3.89 5.52
N SER A 317 -2.68 -4.54 4.73
CA SER A 317 -3.42 -3.93 3.62
C SER A 317 -4.84 -4.49 3.50
N GLY A 318 -5.66 -3.86 2.66
CA GLY A 318 -7.03 -4.28 2.35
C GLY A 318 -7.48 -3.67 1.03
N TYR A 319 -8.78 -3.68 0.76
CA TYR A 319 -9.29 -3.10 -0.47
C TYR A 319 -9.23 -1.57 -0.45
N SER A 320 -8.61 -1.01 -1.48
CA SER A 320 -8.70 0.41 -1.87
C SER A 320 -9.63 0.63 -3.07
N PHE A 321 -10.03 -0.46 -3.73
CA PHE A 321 -11.02 -0.52 -4.81
C PHE A 321 -11.87 -1.78 -4.64
N LYS A 322 -13.18 -1.67 -4.88
CA LYS A 322 -14.09 -2.83 -4.92
C LYS A 322 -15.34 -2.51 -5.74
N VAL A 323 -15.73 -3.40 -6.64
CA VAL A 323 -17.05 -3.36 -7.28
C VAL A 323 -18.10 -3.98 -6.36
N GLU A 324 -19.23 -3.31 -6.21
CA GLU A 324 -20.45 -3.84 -5.58
C GLU A 324 -21.67 -3.25 -6.29
N GLY A 325 -22.52 -4.13 -6.84
CA GLY A 325 -23.65 -3.71 -7.66
C GLY A 325 -23.20 -2.97 -8.93
N ASP A 326 -23.79 -1.79 -9.16
CA ASP A 326 -23.55 -0.97 -10.35
C ASP A 326 -22.43 0.07 -10.15
N TYR A 327 -21.65 -0.05 -9.06
CA TYR A 327 -20.62 0.91 -8.70
C TYR A 327 -19.26 0.26 -8.46
N LEU A 328 -18.21 0.95 -8.89
CA LEU A 328 -16.86 0.78 -8.35
C LEU A 328 -16.66 1.76 -7.20
N TYR A 329 -16.44 1.26 -5.99
CA TYR A 329 -16.01 2.05 -4.85
C TYR A 329 -14.48 2.16 -4.85
N PHE A 330 -13.95 3.32 -4.47
CA PHE A 330 -12.51 3.56 -4.44
C PHE A 330 -12.12 4.62 -3.41
N ILE A 331 -10.93 4.47 -2.84
CA ILE A 331 -10.31 5.49 -1.99
C ILE A 331 -9.61 6.52 -2.87
N SER A 332 -9.63 7.78 -2.47
CA SER A 332 -8.79 8.82 -3.06
C SER A 332 -8.25 9.78 -2.02
N THR A 333 -7.04 10.27 -2.26
CA THR A 333 -6.42 11.33 -1.46
C THR A 333 -6.86 12.67 -2.05
N GLU A 334 -7.46 13.50 -1.21
CA GLU A 334 -7.94 14.81 -1.58
C GLU A 334 -7.43 15.82 -0.54
N ARG A 335 -6.53 16.70 -1.01
CA ARG A 335 -5.77 17.65 -0.23
C ARG A 335 -4.88 16.98 0.84
N TYR A 336 -5.40 16.70 2.03
CA TYR A 336 -4.67 16.08 3.14
C TYR A 336 -5.47 14.96 3.85
N ASN A 337 -6.60 14.56 3.25
CA ASN A 337 -7.48 13.50 3.75
C ASN A 337 -7.57 12.38 2.70
N ALA A 338 -7.96 11.18 3.14
CA ALA A 338 -8.32 10.08 2.24
C ALA A 338 -9.80 9.72 2.41
N TYR A 339 -10.56 9.86 1.32
CA TYR A 339 -12.02 9.69 1.31
C TYR A 339 -12.43 8.41 0.56
N LEU A 340 -13.66 7.97 0.80
CA LEU A 340 -14.29 6.91 0.00
C LEU A 340 -15.23 7.55 -1.02
N ASN A 341 -15.00 7.25 -2.30
CA ASN A 341 -15.81 7.66 -3.44
C ASN A 341 -16.38 6.42 -4.13
N ARG A 342 -17.38 6.63 -5.00
CA ARG A 342 -17.87 5.61 -5.93
C ARG A 342 -18.09 6.19 -7.31
N ILE A 343 -17.98 5.36 -8.34
CA ILE A 343 -18.19 5.73 -9.74
C ILE A 343 -19.11 4.73 -10.44
N ASP A 344 -20.00 5.24 -11.29
CA ASP A 344 -20.87 4.43 -12.15
C ASP A 344 -20.28 4.23 -13.56
N VAL A 345 -20.97 3.44 -14.39
CA VAL A 345 -20.58 3.19 -15.79
C VAL A 345 -20.60 4.45 -16.68
N ASN A 346 -21.25 5.53 -16.25
CA ASN A 346 -21.30 6.80 -16.99
C ASN A 346 -20.17 7.75 -16.60
N GLY A 347 -19.34 7.39 -15.62
CA GLY A 347 -18.27 8.22 -15.11
C GLY A 347 -18.72 9.20 -14.02
N LYS A 348 -19.95 9.07 -13.49
CA LYS A 348 -20.43 9.92 -12.40
C LYS A 348 -19.78 9.49 -11.09
N ILE A 349 -18.94 10.36 -10.54
CA ILE A 349 -18.31 10.16 -9.23
C ILE A 349 -19.18 10.78 -8.13
N GLU A 350 -19.39 10.02 -7.06
CA GLU A 350 -20.08 10.46 -5.86
C GLU A 350 -19.20 10.23 -4.62
N LYS A 351 -19.09 11.25 -3.78
CA LYS A 351 -18.40 11.13 -2.50
C LYS A 351 -19.30 10.43 -1.48
N VAL A 352 -18.81 9.33 -0.92
CA VAL A 352 -19.53 8.48 0.03
C VAL A 352 -19.15 8.84 1.46
N ILE A 353 -17.86 8.74 1.78
CA ILE A 353 -17.32 9.11 3.10
C ILE A 353 -16.45 10.35 2.94
N ALA A 354 -16.87 11.46 3.56
CA ALA A 354 -16.25 12.78 3.43
C ALA A 354 -15.68 13.32 4.75
N SER A 355 -15.69 12.53 5.83
CA SER A 355 -15.18 12.94 7.13
C SER A 355 -13.66 13.10 7.13
N ASP A 356 -13.16 14.10 7.86
CA ASP A 356 -11.72 14.34 8.01
C ASP A 356 -10.97 13.12 8.58
N GLY A 357 -9.71 12.96 8.16
CA GLY A 357 -8.85 11.83 8.46
C GLY A 357 -8.60 10.97 7.21
N SER A 358 -8.51 9.66 7.40
CA SER A 358 -8.28 8.73 6.28
C SER A 358 -9.18 7.51 6.35
N VAL A 359 -9.70 7.11 5.21
CA VAL A 359 -10.13 5.73 4.93
C VAL A 359 -8.91 5.00 4.38
N ASP A 360 -8.47 3.95 5.06
CA ASP A 360 -7.26 3.21 4.70
C ASP A 360 -7.58 1.96 3.88
N MET A 361 -8.68 1.31 4.24
CA MET A 361 -9.26 0.19 3.51
C MET A 361 -10.73 0.08 3.86
N PHE A 362 -11.51 -0.53 2.98
CA PHE A 362 -12.93 -0.72 3.20
C PHE A 362 -13.40 -2.06 2.67
N ASP A 363 -14.60 -2.43 3.07
CA ASP A 363 -15.39 -3.39 2.33
C ASP A 363 -16.84 -2.94 2.25
N VAL A 364 -17.54 -3.31 1.19
CA VAL A 364 -18.93 -2.91 0.93
C VAL A 364 -19.78 -4.13 0.60
N LYS A 365 -21.01 -4.15 1.12
CA LYS A 365 -22.02 -5.17 0.86
C LYS A 365 -23.41 -4.55 0.79
N GLY A 366 -23.99 -4.51 -0.40
CA GLY A 366 -25.18 -3.70 -0.69
C GLY A 366 -24.92 -2.23 -0.35
N GLU A 367 -25.69 -1.67 0.58
CA GLU A 367 -25.53 -0.28 1.06
C GLU A 367 -24.70 -0.16 2.35
N ASN A 368 -24.33 -1.28 2.99
CA ASN A 368 -23.54 -1.23 4.22
C ASN A 368 -22.06 -1.19 3.87
N ILE A 369 -21.34 -0.29 4.54
CA ILE A 369 -19.91 -0.10 4.35
C ILE A 369 -19.23 -0.29 5.70
N LEU A 370 -18.18 -1.12 5.71
CA LEU A 370 -17.19 -1.13 6.79
C LEU A 370 -15.91 -0.50 6.28
N PHE A 371 -15.22 0.25 7.14
CA PHE A 371 -13.90 0.75 6.80
C PHE A 371 -12.99 0.79 8.02
N ILE A 372 -11.69 0.63 7.77
CA ILE A 372 -10.65 0.90 8.76
C ILE A 372 -10.04 2.27 8.42
N GLY A 373 -9.94 3.14 9.41
CA GLY A 373 -9.49 4.51 9.17
C GLY A 373 -9.07 5.28 10.41
N PHE A 374 -8.37 6.40 10.20
CA PHE A 374 -8.01 7.35 11.25
C PHE A 374 -9.13 8.38 11.42
N ARG A 375 -9.54 8.65 12.67
CA ARG A 375 -10.51 9.71 13.02
C ARG A 375 -10.08 10.44 14.27
N GLY A 376 -10.07 11.77 14.23
CA GLY A 376 -9.86 12.62 15.41
C GLY A 376 -8.59 12.26 16.21
N LEU A 377 -7.45 12.08 15.51
CA LEU A 377 -6.16 11.63 16.07
C LEU A 377 -6.19 10.26 16.77
N LYS A 378 -7.25 9.46 16.65
CA LYS A 378 -7.21 8.05 17.05
C LYS A 378 -6.35 7.25 16.10
N LEU A 379 -5.73 6.19 16.61
CA LEU A 379 -5.17 5.12 15.79
C LEU A 379 -6.27 4.42 14.96
N LEU A 380 -5.86 3.59 14.01
CA LEU A 380 -6.76 2.83 13.16
C LEU A 380 -7.76 2.01 13.99
N GLU A 381 -9.04 2.21 13.70
CA GLU A 381 -10.15 1.41 14.21
C GLU A 381 -11.08 1.04 13.05
N LEU A 382 -11.92 0.04 13.28
CA LEU A 382 -12.98 -0.38 12.36
C LEU A 382 -14.25 0.44 12.62
N TYR A 383 -14.87 0.93 11.55
CA TYR A 383 -16.08 1.74 11.56
C TYR A 383 -17.14 1.15 10.63
N GLU A 384 -18.40 1.28 11.00
CA GLU A 384 -19.57 1.12 10.15
C GLU A 384 -19.98 2.48 9.61
N TYR A 385 -20.23 2.56 8.29
CA TYR A 385 -20.85 3.72 7.67
C TYR A 385 -22.22 3.34 7.11
N LYS A 386 -23.25 4.05 7.55
CA LYS A 386 -24.63 3.82 7.11
C LYS A 386 -25.43 5.12 7.15
N ASN A 387 -26.18 5.41 6.09
CA ASN A 387 -27.08 6.57 6.01
C ASN A 387 -26.43 7.92 6.35
N GLY A 388 -25.17 8.12 5.99
CA GLY A 388 -24.45 9.37 6.32
C GLY A 388 -23.77 9.38 7.68
N GLU A 389 -23.95 8.34 8.50
CA GLU A 389 -23.39 8.27 9.85
C GLU A 389 -22.26 7.26 9.94
N GLU A 390 -21.17 7.66 10.60
CA GLU A 390 -20.06 6.79 10.98
C GLU A 390 -20.21 6.32 12.42
N LYS A 391 -20.03 5.02 12.66
CA LYS A 391 -20.01 4.41 13.98
C LYS A 391 -18.76 3.56 14.16
N GLN A 392 -17.92 3.93 15.11
CA GLN A 392 -16.79 3.10 15.53
C GLN A 392 -17.28 1.78 16.13
N LEU A 393 -16.72 0.66 15.68
CA LEU A 393 -17.09 -0.69 16.09
C LEU A 393 -16.06 -1.34 17.02
N THR A 394 -14.78 -0.99 16.88
CA THR A 394 -13.69 -1.55 17.68
C THR A 394 -13.06 -0.49 18.60
N ASP A 395 -12.36 -0.94 19.63
CA ASP A 395 -11.74 -0.09 20.65
C ASP A 395 -10.30 -0.51 21.02
N PHE A 396 -9.60 -1.22 20.12
CA PHE A 396 -8.30 -1.82 20.40
C PHE A 396 -7.25 -0.83 20.92
N ASN A 397 -7.32 0.41 20.43
CA ASN A 397 -6.37 1.47 20.72
C ASN A 397 -7.00 2.66 21.48
N GLU A 398 -8.25 2.54 21.97
CA GLU A 398 -8.95 3.61 22.70
C GLU A 398 -8.20 4.07 23.96
N TRP A 399 -7.39 3.18 24.54
CA TRP A 399 -6.54 3.50 25.68
C TRP A 399 -5.59 4.68 25.40
N VAL A 400 -5.11 4.87 24.16
CA VAL A 400 -4.21 5.98 23.82
C VAL A 400 -4.88 7.33 24.09
N GLN A 401 -6.13 7.51 23.65
CA GLN A 401 -6.88 8.76 23.88
C GLN A 401 -7.30 8.95 25.34
N LYS A 402 -7.55 7.85 26.05
CA LYS A 402 -8.02 7.90 27.45
C LYS A 402 -6.89 8.13 28.42
N GLU A 403 -5.72 7.57 28.13
CA GLU A 403 -4.60 7.49 29.05
C GLU A 403 -3.47 8.45 28.69
N ARG A 404 -3.29 8.82 27.42
CA ARG A 404 -2.18 9.67 26.96
C ARG A 404 -2.63 11.07 26.55
N LYS A 405 -1.80 12.05 26.86
CA LYS A 405 -1.92 13.42 26.34
C LYS A 405 -1.37 13.42 24.92
N LEU A 406 -2.16 13.95 23.99
CA LEU A 406 -1.76 14.13 22.59
C LEU A 406 -1.74 15.61 22.24
N SER A 407 -0.85 15.98 21.33
CA SER A 407 -0.76 17.32 20.77
C SER A 407 -1.57 17.37 19.49
N LYS A 408 -2.57 18.25 19.43
CA LYS A 408 -3.39 18.43 18.24
C LYS A 408 -2.62 19.29 17.22
N PRO A 409 -2.46 18.85 15.96
CA PRO A 409 -1.86 19.69 14.93
C PRO A 409 -2.77 20.89 14.64
N GLU A 410 -2.19 22.09 14.68
CA GLU A 410 -2.82 23.36 14.32
C GLU A 410 -2.57 23.62 12.83
N ARG A 411 -3.59 23.49 11.99
CA ARG A 411 -3.48 23.73 10.54
C ARG A 411 -3.37 25.22 10.23
N VAL A 412 -2.46 25.55 9.33
CA VAL A 412 -2.27 26.87 8.74
C VAL A 412 -2.17 26.75 7.22
N GLU A 413 -2.58 27.81 6.53
CA GLU A 413 -2.39 27.96 5.09
C GLU A 413 -1.37 29.07 4.87
N VAL A 414 -0.29 28.77 4.13
CA VAL A 414 0.83 29.70 3.94
C VAL A 414 1.02 29.96 2.45
N GLU A 415 0.89 31.22 2.04
CA GLU A 415 1.24 31.65 0.69
C GLU A 415 2.76 31.76 0.59
N THR A 416 3.40 30.78 -0.04
CA THR A 416 4.87 30.76 -0.19
C THR A 416 5.29 31.47 -1.48
N ARG A 417 4.45 31.54 -2.50
CA ARG A 417 4.66 32.38 -3.70
C ARG A 417 3.33 32.97 -4.13
N ALA A 418 3.36 34.01 -4.96
CA ALA A 418 2.14 34.64 -5.46
C ALA A 418 1.17 33.61 -6.06
N GLY A 419 0.00 33.44 -5.43
CA GLY A 419 -1.03 32.49 -5.83
C GLY A 419 -0.76 31.02 -5.49
N HIS A 420 0.34 30.72 -4.79
CA HIS A 420 0.70 29.36 -4.37
C HIS A 420 0.67 29.25 -2.85
N VAL A 421 -0.43 28.68 -2.37
CA VAL A 421 -0.69 28.40 -0.96
C VAL A 421 -0.43 26.94 -0.68
N ILE A 422 0.24 26.64 0.42
CA ILE A 422 0.46 25.27 0.92
C ILE A 422 -0.22 25.07 2.27
N ASP A 423 -0.55 23.81 2.58
CA ASP A 423 -1.02 23.40 3.90
C ASP A 423 0.18 23.09 4.80
N GLY A 424 0.13 23.57 6.03
CA GLY A 424 1.11 23.25 7.07
C GLY A 424 0.45 23.06 8.43
N TRP A 425 1.17 22.43 9.34
CA TRP A 425 0.70 22.14 10.68
C TRP A 425 1.78 22.40 11.72
N ILE A 426 1.34 22.86 12.89
CA ILE A 426 2.19 23.08 14.06
C ILE A 426 1.60 22.29 15.24
N MET A 427 2.41 21.42 15.81
CA MET A 427 2.12 20.72 17.07
C MET A 427 2.93 21.38 18.18
N ARG A 428 2.24 21.79 19.25
CA ARG A 428 2.89 22.34 20.43
C ARG A 428 3.43 21.21 21.33
N PRO A 429 4.44 21.46 22.15
CA PRO A 429 4.83 20.56 23.21
C PRO A 429 3.65 20.16 24.11
N ILE A 430 3.65 18.93 24.60
CA ILE A 430 2.73 18.53 25.67
C ILE A 430 3.07 19.34 26.92
N ASP A 431 2.04 19.85 27.59
CA ASP A 431 2.17 20.76 28.74
C ASP A 431 2.90 22.06 28.38
N TYR A 432 2.56 22.61 27.20
CA TYR A 432 3.03 23.91 26.73
C TYR A 432 2.66 25.05 27.70
N GLU A 433 3.62 25.93 27.96
CA GLU A 433 3.52 27.12 28.80
C GLU A 433 3.92 28.34 27.96
N GLU A 434 3.02 29.33 27.88
CA GLU A 434 3.25 30.56 27.12
C GLU A 434 4.45 31.34 27.67
N GLY A 435 5.30 31.87 26.77
CA GLY A 435 6.48 32.66 27.12
C GLY A 435 7.73 31.84 27.44
N LYS A 436 7.62 30.51 27.57
CA LYS A 436 8.78 29.61 27.67
C LYS A 436 9.36 29.34 26.28
N LYS A 437 10.69 29.18 26.20
CA LYS A 437 11.40 28.89 24.95
C LYS A 437 11.59 27.39 24.72
N TYR A 438 11.15 26.90 23.58
CA TYR A 438 11.17 25.49 23.22
C TYR A 438 12.04 25.21 21.97
N PRO A 439 12.71 24.05 21.89
CA PRO A 439 13.28 23.59 20.63
C PRO A 439 12.16 23.23 19.64
N ALA A 440 12.49 23.14 18.35
CA ALA A 440 11.52 22.74 17.33
C ALA A 440 12.13 21.75 16.32
N ILE A 441 11.28 20.93 15.70
CA ILE A 441 11.63 19.96 14.67
C ILE A 441 10.76 20.24 13.44
N LEU A 442 11.41 20.50 12.30
CA LEU A 442 10.79 20.41 10.98
C LEU A 442 10.81 18.96 10.53
N ASP A 443 9.65 18.37 10.23
CA ASP A 443 9.56 17.04 9.62
C ASP A 443 9.07 17.12 8.17
N ILE A 444 9.69 16.34 7.28
CA ILE A 444 9.49 16.37 5.83
C ILE A 444 9.10 14.97 5.35
N HIS A 445 7.92 14.86 4.74
CA HIS A 445 7.42 13.57 4.27
C HIS A 445 8.23 13.02 3.09
N GLY A 446 8.17 11.69 2.90
CA GLY A 446 8.70 11.02 1.72
C GLY A 446 7.83 11.21 0.47
N GLY A 447 8.12 10.47 -0.60
CA GLY A 447 7.39 10.56 -1.87
C GLY A 447 8.31 11.00 -3.02
N PRO A 448 8.12 12.18 -3.63
CA PRO A 448 7.50 13.38 -3.04
C PRO A 448 5.97 13.39 -3.06
N LYS A 449 5.35 12.56 -3.91
CA LYS A 449 3.89 12.50 -4.10
C LYS A 449 3.19 11.72 -2.97
N THR A 450 3.24 12.27 -1.76
CA THR A 450 2.43 11.88 -0.60
C THR A 450 1.95 13.15 0.12
N VAL A 451 1.18 13.02 1.20
CA VAL A 451 0.72 14.17 2.01
C VAL A 451 0.81 13.86 3.50
N TYR A 452 1.16 14.84 4.31
CA TYR A 452 0.76 14.86 5.71
C TYR A 452 -0.72 15.28 5.84
N GLY A 453 -1.30 14.98 7.00
CA GLY A 453 -2.66 15.38 7.36
C GLY A 453 -2.89 15.34 8.86
N GLU A 454 -4.15 15.52 9.28
CA GLU A 454 -4.55 15.61 10.70
C GLU A 454 -4.86 14.23 11.29
N ILE A 455 -3.95 13.28 11.08
CA ILE A 455 -4.05 11.90 11.58
C ILE A 455 -2.96 11.61 12.62
N TYR A 456 -3.08 10.48 13.31
CA TYR A 456 -2.11 10.09 14.32
C TYR A 456 -0.76 9.74 13.68
N PHE A 457 0.32 10.30 14.22
CA PHE A 457 1.70 10.03 13.82
C PHE A 457 2.54 9.90 15.11
N HIS A 458 2.98 8.69 15.43
CA HIS A 458 3.61 8.36 16.72
C HIS A 458 4.87 9.18 16.98
N GLU A 459 5.78 9.25 16.01
CA GLU A 459 7.06 9.96 16.13
C GLU A 459 6.84 11.45 16.45
N MET A 460 5.91 12.12 15.76
CA MET A 460 5.55 13.51 16.02
C MET A 460 4.90 13.71 17.40
N GLN A 461 4.01 12.81 17.82
CA GLN A 461 3.39 12.85 19.15
C GLN A 461 4.42 12.63 20.27
N TYR A 462 5.40 11.77 20.03
CA TYR A 462 6.50 11.51 20.95
C TYR A 462 7.41 12.73 21.08
N TRP A 463 7.81 13.36 19.98
CA TRP A 463 8.60 14.61 20.05
C TRP A 463 7.86 15.75 20.74
N ALA A 464 6.56 15.91 20.50
CA ALA A 464 5.74 16.86 21.25
C ALA A 464 5.78 16.56 22.77
N THR A 465 5.77 15.28 23.14
CA THR A 465 5.89 14.84 24.54
C THR A 465 7.25 15.18 25.16
N GLU A 466 8.31 15.03 24.38
CA GLU A 466 9.70 15.36 24.74
C GLU A 466 10.00 16.87 24.76
N GLY A 467 8.99 17.72 24.54
CA GLY A 467 9.12 19.16 24.71
C GLY A 467 9.44 19.93 23.44
N TYR A 468 9.29 19.33 22.26
CA TYR A 468 9.54 19.99 20.99
C TYR A 468 8.26 20.57 20.40
N PHE A 469 8.36 21.75 19.79
CA PHE A 469 7.43 22.08 18.71
C PHE A 469 7.73 21.15 17.53
N VAL A 470 6.70 20.61 16.89
CA VAL A 470 6.86 19.84 15.66
C VAL A 470 6.06 20.55 14.58
N PHE A 471 6.67 20.81 13.43
CA PHE A 471 5.97 21.44 12.31
C PHE A 471 6.31 20.75 11.01
N PHE A 472 5.33 20.66 10.13
CA PHE A 472 5.38 19.91 8.88
C PHE A 472 4.40 20.50 7.87
N CYS A 473 4.63 20.29 6.57
CA CYS A 473 3.80 20.86 5.51
C CYS A 473 3.74 19.97 4.27
N ASN A 474 2.83 20.31 3.36
CA ASN A 474 2.69 19.69 2.04
C ASN A 474 3.17 20.68 0.96
N PRO A 475 4.47 20.69 0.59
CA PRO A 475 5.01 21.57 -0.44
C PRO A 475 4.52 21.20 -1.85
N LYS A 476 4.84 22.02 -2.85
CA LYS A 476 4.76 21.60 -4.26
C LYS A 476 5.48 20.25 -4.43
N GLY A 477 4.84 19.31 -5.12
CA GLY A 477 5.29 17.92 -5.22
C GLY A 477 4.45 16.94 -4.40
N SER A 478 3.77 17.42 -3.34
CA SER A 478 2.84 16.61 -2.56
C SER A 478 1.60 16.20 -3.38
N ASP A 479 0.91 15.18 -2.90
CA ASP A 479 -0.26 14.61 -3.56
C ASP A 479 -1.57 15.39 -3.26
N GLY A 480 -2.72 14.90 -3.76
CA GLY A 480 -4.05 15.35 -3.33
C GLY A 480 -4.53 16.69 -3.90
N ARG A 481 -3.72 17.38 -4.71
CA ARG A 481 -4.05 18.69 -5.30
C ARG A 481 -3.95 18.72 -6.83
N GLY A 482 -4.00 17.54 -7.44
CA GLY A 482 -3.92 17.37 -8.89
C GLY A 482 -2.48 17.29 -9.41
N ASN A 483 -2.37 16.88 -10.67
CA ASN A 483 -1.13 16.59 -11.36
C ASN A 483 -0.20 17.80 -11.40
N GLU A 484 -0.74 18.99 -11.67
CA GLU A 484 0.10 20.19 -11.75
C GLU A 484 0.78 20.45 -10.42
N PHE A 485 0.08 20.32 -9.29
CA PHE A 485 0.66 20.52 -7.96
C PHE A 485 1.72 19.47 -7.61
N ALA A 486 1.49 18.21 -8.00
CA ALA A 486 2.41 17.11 -7.72
C ALA A 486 3.65 17.06 -8.63
N ASP A 487 3.62 17.70 -9.81
CA ASP A 487 4.73 17.62 -10.77
C ASP A 487 5.90 18.55 -10.42
N ILE A 488 6.96 17.96 -9.86
CA ILE A 488 8.27 18.60 -9.63
C ILE A 488 9.39 17.92 -10.42
N ARG A 489 9.06 17.20 -11.50
CA ARG A 489 10.09 16.60 -12.37
C ARG A 489 11.03 17.68 -12.90
N GLY A 490 12.34 17.43 -12.80
CA GLY A 490 13.41 18.36 -13.14
C GLY A 490 13.45 19.60 -12.24
N LYS A 491 12.86 19.55 -11.04
CA LYS A 491 12.74 20.69 -10.12
C LYS A 491 12.95 20.30 -8.65
N TYR A 492 13.51 19.13 -8.36
CA TYR A 492 13.83 18.71 -7.00
C TYR A 492 14.82 19.71 -6.37
N GLY A 493 14.60 20.06 -5.10
CA GLY A 493 15.46 21.01 -4.37
C GLY A 493 15.25 22.48 -4.77
N THR A 494 14.23 22.78 -5.57
CA THR A 494 13.93 24.14 -6.04
C THR A 494 12.62 24.67 -5.43
N VAL A 495 11.50 24.44 -6.10
CA VAL A 495 10.18 25.00 -5.76
C VAL A 495 9.60 24.39 -4.50
N ASP A 496 9.92 23.14 -4.24
CA ASP A 496 9.65 22.34 -3.06
C ASP A 496 10.49 22.82 -1.85
N TYR A 497 11.80 23.01 -2.04
CA TYR A 497 12.68 23.58 -1.01
C TYR A 497 12.22 24.99 -0.58
N GLU A 498 11.89 25.85 -1.54
CA GLU A 498 11.41 27.21 -1.28
C GLU A 498 10.12 27.20 -0.43
N ASP A 499 9.18 26.30 -0.74
CA ASP A 499 7.94 26.13 0.02
C ASP A 499 8.23 25.78 1.48
N ILE A 500 9.12 24.81 1.71
CA ILE A 500 9.49 24.33 3.05
C ILE A 500 10.21 25.43 3.84
N MET A 501 11.13 26.19 3.21
CA MET A 501 11.85 27.27 3.87
C MET A 501 10.93 28.44 4.23
N LYS A 502 10.01 28.83 3.34
CA LYS A 502 9.03 29.89 3.63
C LYS A 502 8.02 29.49 4.68
N PHE A 503 7.59 28.22 4.70
CA PHE A 503 6.81 27.69 5.80
C PHE A 503 7.57 27.76 7.12
N THR A 504 8.86 27.40 7.12
CA THR A 504 9.72 27.52 8.31
C THR A 504 9.83 28.97 8.79
N ASP A 505 9.96 29.94 7.88
CA ASP A 505 9.97 31.36 8.21
C ASP A 505 8.64 31.79 8.86
N TYR A 506 7.52 31.44 8.24
CA TYR A 506 6.19 31.69 8.80
C TYR A 506 6.05 31.14 10.23
N VAL A 507 6.51 29.90 10.48
CA VAL A 507 6.43 29.28 11.80
C VAL A 507 7.28 30.03 12.82
N LEU A 508 8.54 30.36 12.51
CA LEU A 508 9.41 31.10 13.44
C LEU A 508 8.94 32.54 13.66
N GLU A 509 8.27 33.14 12.68
CA GLU A 509 7.69 34.47 12.79
C GLU A 509 6.44 34.49 13.67
N ASN A 510 5.57 33.49 13.59
CA ASN A 510 4.28 33.52 14.29
C ASN A 510 4.30 32.79 15.64
N TYR A 511 5.16 31.78 15.81
CA TYR A 511 5.27 31.01 17.05
C TYR A 511 6.51 31.44 17.83
N LYS A 512 6.42 32.61 18.47
CA LYS A 512 7.54 33.27 19.16
C LYS A 512 8.13 32.47 20.31
N ASP A 513 7.45 31.46 20.83
CA ASP A 513 7.97 30.58 21.88
C ASP A 513 8.92 29.51 21.36
N ILE A 514 9.07 29.38 20.05
CA ILE A 514 10.16 28.61 19.44
C ILE A 514 11.47 29.38 19.63
N ASP A 515 12.50 28.66 20.05
CA ASP A 515 13.88 29.14 20.08
C ASP A 515 14.53 28.92 18.70
N PRO A 516 14.77 29.98 17.91
CA PRO A 516 15.34 29.83 16.57
C PRO A 516 16.78 29.30 16.59
N SER A 517 17.45 29.31 17.75
CA SER A 517 18.77 28.70 17.92
C SER A 517 18.72 27.20 18.23
N ARG A 518 17.54 26.59 18.30
CA ARG A 518 17.33 25.17 18.62
C ARG A 518 16.30 24.50 17.70
N VAL A 519 16.44 24.72 16.40
CA VAL A 519 15.59 24.11 15.36
C VAL A 519 16.34 22.96 14.69
N GLY A 520 15.76 21.77 14.67
CA GLY A 520 16.24 20.61 13.91
C GLY A 520 15.40 20.35 12.67
N VAL A 521 15.92 19.54 11.75
CA VAL A 521 15.21 19.07 10.55
C VAL A 521 15.36 17.56 10.39
N THR A 522 14.30 16.88 9.96
CA THR A 522 14.33 15.45 9.64
C THR A 522 13.36 15.13 8.51
N GLY A 523 13.55 13.95 7.93
CA GLY A 523 12.69 13.39 6.91
C GLY A 523 13.23 12.05 6.39
N GLY A 524 12.33 11.25 5.82
CA GLY A 524 12.64 9.95 5.25
C GLY A 524 12.49 9.91 3.74
N SER A 525 13.31 9.11 3.04
CA SER A 525 13.23 8.93 1.57
C SER A 525 13.44 10.28 0.88
N TYR A 526 12.49 10.78 0.08
CA TYR A 526 12.53 12.14 -0.45
C TYR A 526 12.71 13.22 0.65
N GLY A 527 12.08 13.06 1.82
CA GLY A 527 12.30 13.97 2.95
C GLY A 527 13.74 13.90 3.49
N GLY A 528 14.40 12.75 3.35
CA GLY A 528 15.81 12.58 3.65
C GLY A 528 16.72 13.24 2.61
N PHE A 529 16.36 13.14 1.32
CA PHE A 529 16.98 13.95 0.26
C PHE A 529 16.87 15.44 0.58
N MET A 530 15.68 15.93 0.90
CA MET A 530 15.45 17.33 1.23
C MET A 530 16.19 17.74 2.51
N THR A 531 16.31 16.85 3.49
CA THR A 531 17.15 17.09 4.69
C THR A 531 18.62 17.28 4.32
N ASN A 532 19.17 16.42 3.44
CA ASN A 532 20.53 16.57 2.91
C ASN A 532 20.70 17.88 2.14
N TRP A 533 19.71 18.21 1.30
CA TRP A 533 19.69 19.44 0.51
C TRP A 533 19.70 20.68 1.40
N ILE A 534 18.82 20.75 2.40
CA ILE A 534 18.70 21.87 3.33
C ILE A 534 20.04 22.19 4.00
N ILE A 535 20.74 21.19 4.54
CA ILE A 535 22.01 21.43 5.25
C ILE A 535 23.17 21.83 4.33
N GLY A 536 23.03 21.61 3.01
CA GLY A 536 23.96 22.13 2.00
C GLY A 536 23.68 23.58 1.58
N HIS A 537 22.50 24.12 1.92
CA HIS A 537 22.00 25.41 1.41
C HIS A 537 21.71 26.44 2.52
N THR A 538 21.67 26.04 3.79
CA THR A 538 21.46 26.96 4.92
C THR A 538 22.00 26.42 6.24
N ASP A 539 22.50 27.32 7.10
CA ASP A 539 23.00 27.00 8.46
C ASP A 539 21.96 27.21 9.59
N ARG A 540 20.68 27.42 9.23
CA ARG A 540 19.64 27.77 10.20
C ARG A 540 19.29 26.63 11.17
N PHE A 541 19.40 25.37 10.72
CA PHE A 541 19.11 24.19 11.52
C PHE A 541 20.34 23.76 12.31
N LYS A 542 20.16 23.35 13.58
CA LYS A 542 21.25 22.98 14.50
C LYS A 542 21.44 21.48 14.67
N ALA A 543 20.50 20.70 14.15
CA ALA A 543 20.61 19.25 14.02
C ALA A 543 19.85 18.81 12.77
N ALA A 544 20.33 17.75 12.13
CA ALA A 544 19.67 17.14 10.97
C ALA A 544 19.70 15.62 11.11
N VAL A 545 18.54 14.99 10.88
CA VAL A 545 18.40 13.52 10.89
C VAL A 545 17.84 13.10 9.52
N SER A 546 18.75 12.72 8.62
CA SER A 546 18.40 12.22 7.29
C SER A 546 18.20 10.72 7.33
N GLN A 547 17.01 10.23 6.95
CA GLN A 547 16.66 8.82 7.04
C GLN A 547 16.43 8.22 5.65
N ARG A 548 16.95 7.01 5.39
CA ARG A 548 16.72 6.22 4.15
C ARG A 548 16.76 7.11 2.88
N SER A 549 17.76 8.01 2.80
CA SER A 549 17.76 9.18 1.92
C SER A 549 18.41 8.94 0.57
N ILE A 550 18.26 9.94 -0.32
CA ILE A 550 19.00 10.04 -1.58
C ILE A 550 20.05 11.14 -1.39
N SER A 551 21.31 10.84 -1.70
CA SER A 551 22.41 11.82 -1.68
C SER A 551 23.13 11.96 -3.02
N ASN A 552 22.87 11.05 -3.97
CA ASN A 552 23.45 11.06 -5.29
C ASN A 552 22.53 10.35 -6.30
N TRP A 553 21.99 11.13 -7.24
CA TRP A 553 21.06 10.64 -8.27
C TRP A 553 21.69 9.63 -9.23
N THR A 554 23.02 9.66 -9.42
CA THR A 554 23.72 8.70 -10.29
C THR A 554 23.71 7.32 -9.66
N THR A 555 23.98 7.23 -8.35
CA THR A 555 23.89 5.96 -7.63
C THR A 555 22.44 5.53 -7.44
N GLU A 556 21.49 6.46 -7.24
CA GLU A 556 20.05 6.15 -7.20
C GLU A 556 19.61 5.43 -8.48
N PHE A 557 19.99 5.96 -9.64
CA PHE A 557 19.70 5.37 -10.94
C PHE A 557 20.26 3.94 -11.07
N GLY A 558 21.50 3.72 -10.63
CA GLY A 558 22.22 2.46 -10.87
C GLY A 558 22.00 1.36 -9.83
N THR A 559 21.48 1.68 -8.65
CA THR A 559 21.47 0.73 -7.51
C THR A 559 20.08 0.42 -6.95
N THR A 560 19.08 1.27 -7.21
CA THR A 560 17.72 1.05 -6.70
C THR A 560 16.86 0.19 -7.63
N ASP A 561 15.85 -0.42 -7.05
CA ASP A 561 14.84 -1.23 -7.75
C ASP A 561 14.00 -0.41 -8.75
N ILE A 562 13.88 0.89 -8.52
CA ILE A 562 13.12 1.82 -9.37
C ILE A 562 14.00 2.73 -10.25
N GLY A 563 15.32 2.74 -10.01
CA GLY A 563 16.23 3.76 -10.55
C GLY A 563 16.23 3.88 -12.07
N TYR A 564 16.11 2.76 -12.77
CA TYR A 564 16.17 2.69 -14.23
C TYR A 564 15.00 3.36 -14.97
N TYR A 565 13.91 3.65 -14.26
CA TYR A 565 12.74 4.33 -14.83
C TYR A 565 12.31 5.57 -14.03
N PHE A 566 12.49 5.56 -12.70
CA PHE A 566 12.14 6.67 -11.84
C PHE A 566 13.05 7.87 -12.06
N VAL A 567 14.37 7.67 -11.98
CA VAL A 567 15.33 8.78 -12.11
C VAL A 567 15.26 9.45 -13.49
N PRO A 568 15.16 8.71 -14.62
CA PRO A 568 15.00 9.35 -15.92
C PRO A 568 13.76 10.23 -16.04
N ASP A 569 12.64 9.84 -15.44
CA ASP A 569 11.42 10.65 -15.42
C ASP A 569 11.53 11.84 -14.47
N GLN A 570 12.05 11.63 -13.25
CA GLN A 570 12.10 12.66 -12.21
C GLN A 570 13.20 13.69 -12.40
N ILE A 571 14.34 13.31 -12.98
CA ILE A 571 15.48 14.21 -13.29
C ILE A 571 15.43 14.68 -14.76
N GLY A 572 14.72 13.96 -15.63
CA GLY A 572 14.55 14.32 -17.04
C GLY A 572 15.78 14.02 -17.89
N GLY A 573 16.45 12.90 -17.65
CA GLY A 573 17.62 12.43 -18.37
C GLY A 573 18.24 11.17 -17.73
N THR A 574 19.16 10.52 -18.42
CA THR A 574 19.97 9.42 -17.87
C THR A 574 21.39 9.90 -17.55
N PRO A 575 22.19 9.14 -16.77
CA PRO A 575 23.59 9.52 -16.53
C PRO A 575 24.45 9.55 -17.80
N TRP A 576 23.99 8.93 -18.89
CA TRP A 576 24.71 8.90 -20.17
C TRP A 576 24.31 10.02 -21.11
N ASP A 577 23.04 10.47 -21.07
CA ASP A 577 22.52 11.44 -22.02
C ASP A 577 22.57 12.88 -21.50
N ASN A 578 22.51 13.08 -20.17
CA ASN A 578 22.52 14.41 -19.56
C ASN A 578 23.01 14.35 -18.10
N PHE A 579 24.33 14.19 -17.94
CA PHE A 579 24.96 14.06 -16.63
C PHE A 579 24.90 15.35 -15.80
N GLU A 580 24.91 16.53 -16.43
CA GLU A 580 24.86 17.81 -15.74
C GLU A 580 23.60 17.98 -14.89
N LYS A 581 22.43 17.54 -15.39
CA LYS A 581 21.18 17.58 -14.64
C LYS A 581 21.21 16.81 -13.32
N TYR A 582 22.04 15.78 -13.22
CA TYR A 582 22.18 15.01 -11.99
C TYR A 582 22.92 15.76 -10.87
N TRP A 583 23.56 16.88 -11.21
CA TRP A 583 24.22 17.79 -10.25
C TRP A 583 23.42 19.06 -9.96
N GLU A 584 22.40 19.35 -10.76
CA GLU A 584 21.50 20.49 -10.54
C GLU A 584 20.42 20.20 -9.49
N HIS A 585 20.23 18.91 -9.15
CA HIS A 585 19.21 18.39 -8.24
C HIS A 585 19.77 17.60 -7.07
#